data_AF-A0A7J3D8E4-F1
#
_entry.id   AF-A0A7J3D8E4-F1
#
_cell.length_a   1.000
_cell.length_b   1.000
_cell.length_c   1.000
_cell.angle_alpha   90.00
_cell.angle_beta   90.00
_cell.angle_gamma   90.00
#
_symmetry.space_group_name_H-M   'P 1'
#
loop_
_entity.id
_entity.type
_entity.pdbx_description
1 polymer ?
#
loop_
_entity_poly.entity_id
_entity_poly.type
_entity_poly.pdbx_seq_one_letter_code
_entity_poly.pdbx_strand_id
1 'polypeptide(L)'
;MRALHDLGKMEIGTLEITTVILVALVPSVLYILWIRNTEICKREPLFLVFLVLFFGLTAAFGIAFVIENSLVYLLFENSSLLNRFLWGVNGPNPEIYLFILAVIIAPVVEEFVKASGVFLVYRRLAELEDGMIYGAASGLGFAAAENVIYFGDALLAGFEVFLVTAILRTLTSTVLHASSTAISGYGIGKAKLFRQIGRRSRWLQYVILAVVVHGLFNFFAILGMIFSQGMEIYFAGLLASFAIATIAFRIMRLKIREFDTMFLSQRD
;
A
#
# COMPACT_ATOMS: atom_id res chain seq x y z
N MET A 1 9.54 42.85 7.37
CA MET A 1 8.45 42.55 8.33
C MET A 1 7.13 42.11 7.67
N ARG A 2 6.70 42.64 6.52
CA ARG A 2 5.51 42.10 5.81
C ARG A 2 5.69 40.68 5.25
N ALA A 3 6.87 40.34 4.73
CA ALA A 3 7.16 38.98 4.25
C ALA A 3 7.25 37.89 5.34
N LEU A 4 7.40 38.28 6.62
CA LEU A 4 7.37 37.35 7.76
C LEU A 4 5.97 37.22 8.37
N HIS A 5 5.03 38.08 7.95
CA HIS A 5 3.62 38.02 8.37
C HIS A 5 2.79 37.08 7.47
N ASP A 6 3.20 36.89 6.20
CA ASP A 6 2.53 35.96 5.27
C ASP A 6 2.93 34.49 5.49
N LEU A 7 4.02 34.22 6.21
CA LEU A 7 4.40 32.88 6.67
C LEU A 7 3.53 32.39 7.85
N GLY A 8 2.64 33.25 8.36
CA GLY A 8 1.89 33.01 9.60
C GLY A 8 0.58 32.25 9.46
N LYS A 9 0.00 32.10 8.25
CA LYS A 9 -1.29 31.41 8.06
C LYS A 9 -1.46 30.91 6.61
N MET A 10 -0.76 29.85 6.23
CA MET A 10 -1.33 28.96 5.21
C MET A 10 -2.41 28.12 5.88
N GLU A 11 -3.57 28.73 6.13
CA GLU A 11 -4.78 27.95 6.38
C GLU A 11 -5.12 27.22 5.09
N ILE A 12 -5.08 25.89 5.11
CA ILE A 12 -5.50 25.08 3.96
C ILE A 12 -6.99 25.37 3.73
N GLY A 13 -7.29 26.07 2.65
CA GLY A 13 -8.67 26.37 2.28
C GLY A 13 -9.44 25.12 1.86
N THR A 14 -10.76 25.26 1.78
CA THR A 14 -11.64 24.16 1.36
C THR A 14 -11.29 23.62 -0.04
N LEU A 15 -10.79 24.48 -0.93
CA LEU A 15 -10.40 24.11 -2.28
C LEU A 15 -9.16 23.21 -2.28
N GLU A 16 -8.16 23.55 -1.46
CA GLU A 16 -6.92 22.81 -1.28
C GLU A 16 -7.19 21.42 -0.68
N ILE A 17 -8.01 21.34 0.37
CA ILE A 17 -8.43 20.07 0.97
C ILE A 17 -9.15 19.21 -0.08
N THR A 18 -10.08 19.81 -0.82
CA THR A 18 -10.82 19.09 -1.88
C THR A 18 -9.87 18.58 -2.97
N THR A 19 -8.88 19.38 -3.36
CA THR A 19 -7.87 19.00 -4.36
C THR A 19 -7.04 17.82 -3.89
N VAL A 20 -6.53 17.86 -2.65
CA VAL A 20 -5.77 16.75 -2.05
C VAL A 20 -6.58 15.46 -2.05
N ILE A 21 -7.84 15.52 -1.59
CA ILE A 21 -8.73 14.36 -1.53
C ILE A 21 -9.00 13.79 -2.93
N LEU A 22 -9.31 14.64 -3.91
CA LEU A 22 -9.58 14.19 -5.27
C LEU A 22 -8.35 13.57 -5.93
N VAL A 23 -7.18 14.20 -5.80
CA VAL A 23 -5.93 13.70 -6.36
C VAL A 23 -5.50 12.39 -5.70
N ALA A 24 -5.84 12.16 -4.42
CA ALA A 24 -5.61 10.88 -3.75
C ALA A 24 -6.59 9.78 -4.16
N LEU A 25 -7.88 10.10 -4.30
CA LEU A 25 -8.93 9.10 -4.56
C LEU A 25 -9.06 8.72 -6.04
N VAL A 26 -9.02 9.70 -6.96
CA VAL A 26 -9.31 9.47 -8.38
C VAL A 26 -8.37 8.44 -8.99
N PRO A 27 -7.03 8.51 -8.82
CA PRO A 27 -6.14 7.50 -9.37
C PRO A 27 -6.44 6.09 -8.83
N SER A 28 -6.71 5.94 -7.53
CA SER A 28 -7.06 4.64 -6.94
C SER A 28 -8.33 4.05 -7.55
N VAL A 29 -9.35 4.88 -7.79
CA VAL A 29 -10.58 4.46 -8.47
C VAL A 29 -10.31 4.07 -9.93
N LEU A 30 -9.52 4.85 -10.66
CA LEU A 30 -9.16 4.54 -12.04
C LEU A 30 -8.35 3.24 -12.15
N TYR A 31 -7.38 3.03 -11.26
CA TYR A 31 -6.59 1.80 -11.21
C TYR A 31 -7.46 0.58 -10.91
N ILE A 32 -8.38 0.64 -9.94
CA ILE A 32 -9.19 -0.54 -9.63
C ILE A 32 -10.16 -0.87 -10.77
N LEU A 33 -10.75 0.15 -11.42
CA LEU A 33 -11.59 -0.05 -12.60
C LEU A 33 -10.77 -0.68 -13.73
N TRP A 34 -9.53 -0.23 -13.93
CA TRP A 34 -8.63 -0.81 -14.93
C TRP A 34 -8.23 -2.25 -14.60
N ILE A 35 -7.90 -2.56 -13.34
CA ILE A 35 -7.53 -3.91 -12.88
C ILE A 35 -8.72 -4.86 -13.03
N ARG A 36 -9.88 -4.50 -12.49
CA ARG A 36 -11.11 -5.29 -12.59
C ARG A 36 -11.48 -5.59 -14.05
N ASN A 37 -11.38 -4.60 -14.93
CA ASN A 37 -11.70 -4.77 -16.35
C ASN A 37 -10.59 -5.48 -17.14
N THR A 38 -9.55 -6.01 -16.47
CA THR A 38 -8.60 -6.95 -17.08
C THR A 38 -9.24 -8.30 -17.35
N GLU A 39 -10.19 -8.68 -16.49
CA GLU A 39 -10.96 -9.91 -16.57
C GLU A 39 -12.00 -9.81 -17.70
N ILE A 40 -12.04 -10.85 -18.53
CA ILE A 40 -12.99 -11.02 -19.62
C ILE A 40 -14.13 -11.91 -19.15
N CYS A 41 -13.86 -12.96 -18.37
CA CYS A 41 -14.90 -13.73 -17.68
C CYS A 41 -15.47 -12.95 -16.51
N LYS A 42 -16.49 -13.54 -15.90
CA LYS A 42 -17.31 -13.12 -14.75
C LYS A 42 -16.81 -11.97 -13.85
N ARG A 43 -16.69 -10.78 -14.45
CA ARG A 43 -16.23 -9.57 -13.76
C ARG A 43 -16.88 -9.37 -12.41
N GLU A 44 -16.03 -9.22 -11.40
CA GLU A 44 -16.46 -9.01 -10.02
C GLU A 44 -17.46 -7.86 -9.88
N PRO A 45 -18.56 -7.97 -9.14
CA PRO A 45 -19.55 -6.89 -9.07
C PRO A 45 -18.94 -5.62 -8.46
N LEU A 46 -19.14 -4.47 -9.12
CA LEU A 46 -18.53 -3.19 -8.72
C LEU A 46 -18.80 -2.83 -7.26
N PHE A 47 -20.00 -3.10 -6.77
CA PHE A 47 -20.36 -2.84 -5.37
C PHE A 47 -19.43 -3.56 -4.38
N LEU A 48 -19.04 -4.82 -4.64
CA LEU A 48 -18.12 -5.54 -3.76
C LEU A 48 -16.69 -5.02 -3.88
N VAL A 49 -16.27 -4.67 -5.10
CA VAL A 49 -14.95 -4.08 -5.33
C VAL A 49 -14.82 -2.74 -4.59
N PHE A 50 -15.84 -1.88 -4.67
CA PHE A 50 -15.88 -0.62 -3.93
C PHE A 50 -16.07 -0.80 -2.42
N LEU A 51 -16.77 -1.84 -1.97
CA LEU A 51 -16.85 -2.19 -0.55
C LEU A 51 -15.45 -2.50 0.01
N VAL A 52 -14.66 -3.30 -0.70
CA VAL A 52 -13.30 -3.67 -0.27
C VAL A 52 -12.33 -2.50 -0.41
N LEU A 53 -12.48 -1.66 -1.45
CA LEU A 53 -11.73 -0.40 -1.56
C LEU A 53 -12.04 0.54 -0.39
N PHE A 54 -13.32 0.72 -0.06
CA PHE A 54 -13.73 1.56 1.06
C PHE A 54 -13.23 1.01 2.41
N PHE A 55 -13.22 -0.31 2.59
CA PHE A 55 -12.57 -0.94 3.74
C PHE A 55 -11.08 -0.59 3.81
N GLY A 56 -10.35 -0.69 2.69
CA GLY A 56 -8.95 -0.28 2.58
C GLY A 56 -8.72 1.17 3.01
N LEU A 57 -9.55 2.08 2.48
CA LEU A 57 -9.50 3.52 2.75
C LEU A 57 -9.76 3.88 4.22
N THR A 58 -10.61 3.12 4.90
CA THR A 58 -11.11 3.49 6.23
C THR A 58 -10.61 2.56 7.32
N ALA A 59 -11.23 1.39 7.46
CA ALA A 59 -10.95 0.45 8.53
C ALA A 59 -9.50 -0.06 8.48
N ALA A 60 -8.99 -0.45 7.31
CA ALA A 60 -7.64 -0.96 7.21
C ALA A 60 -6.60 0.12 7.55
N PHE A 61 -6.75 1.33 6.99
CA PHE A 61 -5.90 2.46 7.31
C PHE A 61 -5.95 2.82 8.80
N GLY A 62 -7.15 2.95 9.39
CA GLY A 62 -7.32 3.28 10.80
C GLY A 62 -6.74 2.23 11.75
N ILE A 63 -6.93 0.94 11.45
CA ILE A 63 -6.36 -0.15 12.25
C ILE A 63 -4.83 -0.14 12.15
N ALA A 64 -4.27 0.00 10.94
CA ALA A 64 -2.83 0.07 10.73
C ALA A 64 -2.23 1.27 11.48
N PHE A 65 -2.84 2.45 11.35
CA PHE A 65 -2.42 3.66 12.05
C PHE A 65 -2.35 3.46 13.57
N VAL A 66 -3.36 2.84 14.19
CA VAL A 66 -3.35 2.58 15.64
C VAL A 66 -2.25 1.59 16.03
N ILE A 67 -2.09 0.51 15.26
CA ILE A 67 -1.07 -0.52 15.55
C ILE A 67 0.34 0.07 15.38
N GLU A 68 0.60 0.77 14.30
CA GLU A 68 1.90 1.40 14.00
C GLU A 68 2.28 2.41 15.07
N ASN A 69 1.38 3.33 15.44
CA ASN A 69 1.65 4.31 16.49
C ASN A 69 1.88 3.62 17.85
N SER A 70 1.15 2.55 18.15
CA SER A 70 1.37 1.76 19.37
C SER A 70 2.74 1.08 19.36
N LEU A 71 3.15 0.52 18.23
CA LEU A 71 4.48 -0.10 18.08
C LEU A 71 5.59 0.95 18.15
N VAL A 72 5.40 2.12 17.55
CA VAL A 72 6.35 3.24 17.63
C VAL A 72 6.51 3.68 19.08
N TYR A 73 5.41 3.88 19.81
CA TYR A 73 5.46 4.21 21.23
C TYR A 73 6.23 3.13 22.02
N LEU A 74 5.91 1.85 21.83
CA LEU A 74 6.57 0.76 22.55
C LEU A 74 8.07 0.64 22.23
N LEU A 75 8.47 0.82 20.98
CA LEU A 75 9.85 0.58 20.54
C LEU A 75 10.76 1.82 20.63
N PHE A 76 10.18 3.01 20.51
CA PHE A 76 10.95 4.25 20.28
C PHE A 76 10.67 5.37 21.28
N GLU A 77 9.59 5.30 22.07
CA GLU A 77 9.36 6.29 23.11
C GLU A 77 10.32 6.08 24.29
N ASN A 78 11.01 7.14 24.72
CA ASN A 78 12.00 7.10 25.80
C ASN A 78 11.43 6.61 27.16
N SER A 79 10.12 6.76 27.35
CA SER A 79 9.40 6.29 28.53
C SER A 79 9.14 4.77 28.51
N SER A 80 9.23 4.12 27.34
CA SER A 80 9.00 2.69 27.21
C SER A 80 10.17 1.87 27.77
N LEU A 81 9.82 0.85 28.58
CA LEU A 81 10.80 -0.12 29.08
C LEU A 81 11.46 -0.89 27.94
N LEU A 82 10.72 -1.19 26.87
CA LEU A 82 11.24 -1.94 25.72
C LEU A 82 12.22 -1.09 24.92
N ASN A 83 11.96 0.21 24.74
CA ASN A 83 12.91 1.14 24.12
C ASN A 83 14.24 1.15 24.89
N ARG A 84 14.17 1.37 26.21
CA ARG A 84 15.37 1.38 27.09
C ARG A 84 16.14 0.07 27.06
N PHE A 85 15.43 -1.06 26.97
CA PHE A 85 16.05 -2.38 26.88
C PHE A 85 16.77 -2.60 25.54
N LEU A 86 16.14 -2.21 24.42
CA LEU A 86 16.69 -2.45 23.08
C LEU A 86 17.77 -1.43 22.67
N TRP A 87 17.61 -0.17 23.06
CA TRP A 87 18.39 0.96 22.55
C TRP A 87 19.17 1.72 23.62
N GLY A 88 18.98 1.40 24.90
CA GLY A 88 19.55 2.17 26.00
C GLY A 88 18.91 3.55 26.17
N VAL A 89 19.58 4.45 26.90
CA VAL A 89 19.04 5.77 27.28
C VAL A 89 19.02 6.76 26.11
N ASN A 90 19.81 6.51 25.06
CA ASN A 90 19.98 7.43 23.95
C ASN A 90 19.03 7.15 22.77
N GLY A 91 18.30 6.03 22.79
CA GLY A 91 17.45 5.60 21.67
C GLY A 91 18.26 5.13 20.44
N PRO A 92 17.58 4.66 19.38
CA PRO A 92 18.24 4.30 18.12
C PRO A 92 18.73 5.54 17.37
N ASN A 93 19.73 5.35 16.51
CA ASN A 93 20.07 6.36 15.51
C ASN A 93 18.89 6.60 14.56
N PRO A 94 18.70 7.82 14.02
CA PRO A 94 17.56 8.16 13.15
C PRO A 94 17.40 7.27 11.92
N GLU A 95 18.51 6.82 11.33
CA GLU A 95 18.52 5.95 10.15
C GLU A 95 17.98 4.55 10.47
N ILE A 96 18.31 4.03 11.67
CA ILE A 96 17.81 2.74 12.17
C ILE A 96 16.32 2.86 12.48
N TYR A 97 15.90 3.94 13.13
CA TYR A 97 14.49 4.23 13.39
C TYR A 97 13.69 4.24 12.07
N LEU A 98 14.16 5.01 11.08
CA LEU A 98 13.51 5.14 9.78
C LEU A 98 13.44 3.80 9.04
N PHE A 99 14.53 3.02 9.05
CA PHE A 99 14.55 1.69 8.44
C PHE A 99 13.53 0.76 9.10
N ILE A 100 13.53 0.65 10.43
CA ILE A 100 12.60 -0.25 11.13
C ILE A 100 11.15 0.18 10.89
N LEU A 101 10.85 1.48 10.96
CA LEU A 101 9.50 1.98 10.75
C LEU A 101 9.01 1.72 9.32
N ALA A 102 9.74 2.24 8.33
CA ALA A 102 9.27 2.26 6.94
C ALA A 102 9.47 0.92 6.21
N VAL A 103 10.49 0.12 6.55
CA VAL A 103 10.83 -1.12 5.83
C VAL A 103 10.25 -2.36 6.50
N ILE A 104 10.03 -2.31 7.81
CA ILE A 104 9.60 -3.47 8.59
C ILE A 104 8.20 -3.26 9.18
N ILE A 105 8.03 -2.30 10.08
CA ILE A 105 6.79 -2.12 10.84
C ILE A 105 5.63 -1.83 9.90
N ALA A 106 5.74 -0.79 9.06
CA ALA A 106 4.66 -0.40 8.17
C ALA A 106 4.28 -1.52 7.19
N PRO A 107 5.19 -2.13 6.39
CA PRO A 107 4.83 -3.22 5.49
C PRO A 107 4.21 -4.43 6.19
N VAL A 108 4.72 -4.82 7.37
CA VAL A 108 4.16 -5.92 8.15
C VAL A 108 2.75 -5.59 8.62
N VAL A 109 2.54 -4.44 9.25
CA VAL A 109 1.22 -4.10 9.79
C VAL A 109 0.22 -3.91 8.65
N GLU A 110 0.59 -3.11 7.67
CA GLU A 110 -0.29 -2.75 6.57
C GLU A 110 -0.74 -3.96 5.75
N GLU A 111 0.17 -4.83 5.31
CA GLU A 111 -0.22 -5.94 4.43
C GLU A 111 -1.08 -6.98 5.15
N PHE A 112 -0.86 -7.20 6.45
CA PHE A 112 -1.74 -8.08 7.23
C PHE A 112 -3.13 -7.49 7.40
N VAL A 113 -3.24 -6.19 7.69
CA VAL A 113 -4.52 -5.52 7.86
C VAL A 113 -5.26 -5.39 6.52
N LYS A 114 -4.58 -5.02 5.43
CA LYS A 114 -5.15 -4.96 4.07
C LYS A 114 -5.66 -6.33 3.61
N ALA A 115 -4.89 -7.40 3.86
CA ALA A 115 -5.32 -8.76 3.52
C ALA A 115 -6.66 -9.14 4.18
N SER A 116 -6.98 -8.55 5.35
CA SER A 116 -8.24 -8.81 6.03
C SER A 116 -9.48 -8.38 5.21
N GLY A 117 -9.33 -7.37 4.34
CA GLY A 117 -10.42 -6.88 3.47
C GLY A 117 -10.93 -7.93 2.49
N VAL A 118 -10.08 -8.86 2.06
CA VAL A 118 -10.48 -9.97 1.18
C VAL A 118 -11.45 -10.93 1.87
N PHE A 119 -11.40 -11.04 3.21
CA PHE A 119 -12.32 -11.91 3.93
C PHE A 119 -13.76 -11.40 3.96
N LEU A 120 -13.99 -10.10 3.73
CA LEU A 120 -15.35 -9.52 3.60
C LEU A 120 -16.13 -10.16 2.45
N VAL A 121 -15.42 -10.55 1.41
CA VAL A 121 -15.96 -11.15 0.19
C VAL A 121 -15.55 -12.63 0.05
N TYR A 122 -15.05 -13.25 1.12
CA TYR A 122 -14.51 -14.61 1.09
C TYR A 122 -15.45 -15.63 0.44
N ARG A 123 -16.76 -15.53 0.72
CA ARG A 123 -17.77 -16.44 0.16
C ARG A 123 -17.93 -16.29 -1.36
N ARG A 124 -17.62 -15.12 -1.93
CA ARG A 124 -17.76 -14.81 -3.35
C ARG A 124 -16.59 -15.28 -4.22
N LEU A 125 -15.41 -15.47 -3.64
CA LEU A 125 -14.21 -15.96 -4.35
C LEU A 125 -14.46 -17.31 -5.04
N ALA A 126 -14.73 -17.33 -6.33
CA ALA A 126 -14.97 -18.49 -7.15
C ALA A 126 -13.75 -18.85 -8.01
N GLU A 127 -12.96 -17.85 -8.39
CA GLU A 127 -11.81 -17.95 -9.29
C GLU A 127 -10.55 -17.41 -8.57
N LEU A 128 -9.34 -17.69 -9.10
CA LEU A 128 -8.09 -17.35 -8.38
C LEU A 128 -7.81 -15.84 -8.42
N GLU A 129 -8.15 -15.23 -9.54
CA GLU A 129 -8.08 -13.82 -9.89
C GLU A 129 -9.03 -12.97 -9.05
N ASP A 130 -10.18 -13.49 -8.61
CA ASP A 130 -11.11 -12.83 -7.68
C ASP A 130 -10.35 -12.31 -6.44
N GLY A 131 -9.54 -13.20 -5.86
CA GLY A 131 -8.72 -12.87 -4.71
C GLY A 131 -7.74 -11.74 -5.01
N MET A 132 -7.14 -11.74 -6.22
CA MET A 132 -6.23 -10.69 -6.66
C MET A 132 -6.95 -9.35 -6.85
N ILE A 133 -8.14 -9.33 -7.44
CA ILE A 133 -8.93 -8.12 -7.69
C ILE A 133 -9.36 -7.49 -6.36
N TYR A 134 -9.88 -8.29 -5.42
CA TYR A 134 -10.27 -7.78 -4.10
C TYR A 134 -9.06 -7.38 -3.24
N GLY A 135 -7.95 -8.11 -3.34
CA GLY A 135 -6.69 -7.71 -2.71
C GLY A 135 -6.21 -6.35 -3.23
N ALA A 136 -6.19 -6.17 -4.54
CA ALA A 136 -5.84 -4.89 -5.17
C ALA A 136 -6.79 -3.76 -4.75
N ALA A 137 -8.10 -4.04 -4.64
CA ALA A 137 -9.08 -3.06 -4.17
C ALA A 137 -8.73 -2.57 -2.75
N SER A 138 -8.46 -3.49 -1.82
CA SER A 138 -8.09 -3.13 -0.45
C SER A 138 -6.78 -2.33 -0.40
N GLY A 139 -5.78 -2.71 -1.20
CA GLY A 139 -4.51 -2.00 -1.31
C GLY A 139 -4.68 -0.58 -1.86
N LEU A 140 -5.47 -0.40 -2.92
CA LEU A 140 -5.74 0.91 -3.53
C LEU A 140 -6.55 1.85 -2.62
N GLY A 141 -7.47 1.30 -1.84
CA GLY A 141 -8.18 2.05 -0.81
C GLY A 141 -7.23 2.61 0.23
N PHE A 142 -6.34 1.76 0.76
CA PHE A 142 -5.34 2.16 1.73
C PHE A 142 -4.37 3.20 1.15
N ALA A 143 -3.90 2.98 -0.08
CA ALA A 143 -3.03 3.93 -0.80
C ALA A 143 -3.68 5.32 -0.92
N ALA A 144 -5.00 5.37 -1.14
CA ALA A 144 -5.71 6.65 -1.20
C ALA A 144 -5.72 7.37 0.16
N ALA A 145 -5.93 6.66 1.27
CA ALA A 145 -5.88 7.26 2.61
C ALA A 145 -4.48 7.79 2.93
N GLU A 146 -3.45 7.00 2.63
CA GLU A 146 -2.06 7.39 2.84
C GLU A 146 -1.69 8.60 1.96
N ASN A 147 -2.09 8.59 0.69
CA ASN A 147 -1.85 9.70 -0.24
C ASN A 147 -2.49 11.01 0.22
N VAL A 148 -3.64 10.99 0.91
CA VAL A 148 -4.22 12.23 1.49
C VAL A 148 -3.22 12.89 2.44
N ILE A 149 -2.53 12.12 3.28
CA ILE A 149 -1.54 12.64 4.23
C ILE A 149 -0.32 13.17 3.47
N TYR A 150 0.31 12.35 2.63
CA TYR A 150 1.50 12.74 1.88
C TYR A 150 1.27 13.96 0.99
N PHE A 151 0.09 14.06 0.36
CA PHE A 151 -0.25 15.18 -0.50
C PHE A 151 -0.58 16.44 0.31
N GLY A 152 -1.19 16.30 1.49
CA GLY A 152 -1.38 17.40 2.42
C GLY A 152 -0.05 17.99 2.88
N ASP A 153 0.87 17.13 3.34
CA ASP A 153 2.21 17.55 3.77
C ASP A 153 3.01 18.18 2.63
N ALA A 154 2.95 17.59 1.44
CA ALA A 154 3.61 18.12 0.26
C ALA A 154 3.03 19.46 -0.18
N LEU A 155 1.71 19.68 -0.06
CA LEU A 155 1.07 20.95 -0.39
C LEU A 155 1.44 22.04 0.61
N LEU A 156 1.57 21.71 1.89
CA LEU A 156 2.10 22.61 2.92
C LEU A 156 3.56 23.00 2.65
N ALA A 157 4.34 22.11 2.07
CA ALA A 157 5.72 22.40 1.64
C ALA A 157 5.80 23.21 0.33
N GLY A 158 4.71 23.27 -0.45
CA GLY A 158 4.59 24.07 -1.66
C GLY A 158 3.95 23.32 -2.83
N PHE A 159 3.29 24.05 -3.73
CA PHE A 159 2.54 23.44 -4.84
C PHE A 159 3.40 22.58 -5.78
N GLU A 160 4.65 22.97 -6.04
CA GLU A 160 5.57 22.17 -6.86
C GLU A 160 5.91 20.82 -6.19
N VAL A 161 6.11 20.84 -4.87
CA VAL A 161 6.37 19.63 -4.07
C VAL A 161 5.15 18.71 -4.07
N PHE A 162 3.95 19.30 -3.92
CA PHE A 162 2.69 18.57 -4.10
C PHE A 162 2.59 17.89 -5.46
N LEU A 163 2.82 18.59 -6.56
CA LEU A 163 2.70 18.02 -7.90
C LEU A 163 3.68 16.86 -8.13
N VAL A 164 4.96 17.05 -7.76
CA VAL A 164 5.97 16.00 -7.89
C VAL A 164 5.62 14.79 -7.04
N THR A 165 5.21 15.02 -5.78
CA THR A 165 4.81 13.95 -4.86
C THR A 165 3.58 13.19 -5.37
N ALA A 166 2.57 13.91 -5.86
CA ALA A 166 1.35 13.33 -6.43
C ALA A 166 1.65 12.44 -7.63
N ILE A 167 2.46 12.92 -8.57
CA ILE A 167 2.85 12.15 -9.77
C ILE A 167 3.64 10.91 -9.37
N LEU A 168 4.69 11.07 -8.57
CA LEU A 168 5.56 9.95 -8.19
C LEU A 168 4.78 8.88 -7.43
N ARG A 169 4.02 9.25 -6.40
CA ARG A 169 3.27 8.28 -5.59
C ARG A 169 2.12 7.62 -6.35
N THR A 170 1.49 8.34 -7.28
CA THR A 170 0.46 7.74 -8.15
C THR A 170 1.04 6.66 -9.05
N LEU A 171 2.24 6.89 -9.61
CA LEU A 171 2.89 5.95 -10.54
C LEU A 171 3.68 4.83 -9.82
N THR A 172 3.95 4.96 -8.52
CA THR A 172 4.79 4.02 -7.75
C THR A 172 4.04 3.38 -6.59
N SER A 173 3.95 4.05 -5.43
CA SER A 173 3.34 3.51 -4.20
C SER A 173 1.90 3.04 -4.44
N THR A 174 1.10 3.78 -5.21
CA THR A 174 -0.30 3.40 -5.48
C THR A 174 -0.41 2.06 -6.21
N VAL A 175 0.39 1.86 -7.26
CA VAL A 175 0.41 0.58 -8.00
C VAL A 175 1.10 -0.52 -7.21
N LEU A 176 2.07 -0.18 -6.35
CA LEU A 176 2.67 -1.13 -5.42
C LEU A 176 1.61 -1.67 -4.46
N HIS A 177 0.89 -0.83 -3.72
CA HIS A 177 -0.13 -1.28 -2.77
C HIS A 177 -1.19 -2.17 -3.42
N ALA A 178 -1.61 -1.83 -4.64
CA ALA A 178 -2.49 -2.68 -5.43
C ALA A 178 -1.86 -4.08 -5.63
N SER A 179 -0.62 -4.11 -6.11
CA SER A 179 0.09 -5.34 -6.46
C SER A 179 0.51 -6.19 -5.26
N SER A 180 0.98 -5.59 -4.16
CA SER A 180 1.39 -6.30 -2.94
C SER A 180 0.19 -6.99 -2.31
N THR A 181 -0.90 -6.26 -2.08
CA THR A 181 -2.09 -6.84 -1.46
C THR A 181 -2.83 -7.81 -2.39
N ALA A 182 -2.71 -7.67 -3.71
CA ALA A 182 -3.17 -8.69 -4.65
C ALA A 182 -2.47 -10.05 -4.47
N ILE A 183 -1.19 -10.07 -4.06
CA ILE A 183 -0.48 -11.32 -3.72
C ILE A 183 -1.14 -12.00 -2.52
N SER A 184 -1.41 -11.24 -1.45
CA SER A 184 -2.15 -11.71 -0.28
C SER A 184 -3.52 -12.26 -0.66
N GLY A 185 -4.25 -11.51 -1.49
CA GLY A 185 -5.56 -11.88 -1.99
C GLY A 185 -5.56 -13.17 -2.82
N TYR A 186 -4.58 -13.36 -3.72
CA TYR A 186 -4.37 -14.63 -4.42
C TYR A 186 -4.16 -15.79 -3.44
N GLY A 187 -3.35 -15.59 -2.40
CA GLY A 187 -3.11 -16.61 -1.38
C GLY A 187 -4.38 -17.04 -0.65
N ILE A 188 -5.25 -16.09 -0.31
CA ILE A 188 -6.54 -16.32 0.35
C ILE A 188 -7.50 -17.06 -0.59
N GLY A 189 -7.64 -16.60 -1.83
CA GLY A 189 -8.47 -17.24 -2.86
C GLY A 189 -8.02 -18.66 -3.15
N LYS A 190 -6.72 -18.88 -3.38
CA LYS A 190 -6.13 -20.20 -3.59
C LYS A 190 -6.36 -21.14 -2.41
N ALA A 191 -6.15 -20.67 -1.18
CA ALA A 191 -6.40 -21.48 0.01
C ALA A 191 -7.87 -21.89 0.15
N LYS A 192 -8.81 -21.00 -0.20
CA LYS A 192 -10.24 -21.33 -0.24
C LYS A 192 -10.55 -22.41 -1.29
N LEU A 193 -10.15 -22.18 -2.54
CA LEU A 193 -10.49 -23.06 -3.66
C LEU A 193 -9.85 -24.43 -3.52
N PHE A 194 -8.59 -24.49 -3.06
CA PHE A 194 -7.90 -25.77 -2.86
C PHE A 194 -8.55 -26.59 -1.75
N ARG A 195 -9.03 -25.94 -0.68
CA ARG A 195 -9.75 -26.63 0.41
C ARG A 195 -11.02 -27.32 -0.09
N GLN A 196 -11.71 -26.76 -1.09
CA GLN A 196 -12.92 -27.36 -1.65
C GLN A 196 -12.66 -28.68 -2.38
N ILE A 197 -11.45 -28.87 -2.92
CA ILE A 197 -11.02 -30.10 -3.62
C ILE A 197 -10.09 -30.98 -2.76
N GLY A 198 -10.10 -30.81 -1.43
CA GLY A 198 -9.32 -31.62 -0.49
C GLY A 198 -7.81 -31.33 -0.48
N ARG A 199 -7.34 -30.26 -1.14
CA ARG A 199 -5.93 -29.85 -1.15
C ARG A 199 -5.66 -28.80 -0.07
N ARG A 200 -4.47 -28.85 0.53
CA ARG A 200 -4.02 -27.84 1.50
C ARG A 200 -3.18 -26.76 0.82
N SER A 201 -3.49 -25.50 1.08
CA SER A 201 -2.63 -24.36 0.75
C SER A 201 -2.67 -23.37 1.91
N ARG A 202 -1.54 -22.72 2.20
CA ARG A 202 -1.41 -21.75 3.29
C ARG A 202 -1.38 -20.35 2.70
N TRP A 203 -2.37 -19.53 3.04
CA TRP A 203 -2.45 -18.14 2.56
C TRP A 203 -1.34 -17.26 3.17
N LEU A 204 -0.87 -17.58 4.38
CA LEU A 204 0.11 -16.78 5.13
C LEU A 204 1.43 -16.55 4.38
N GLN A 205 1.92 -17.53 3.61
CA GLN A 205 3.16 -17.36 2.84
C GLN A 205 3.04 -16.25 1.78
N TYR A 206 1.83 -16.00 1.28
CA TYR A 206 1.56 -14.96 0.30
C TYR A 206 1.47 -13.58 0.95
N VAL A 207 0.98 -13.51 2.19
CA VAL A 207 1.06 -12.27 2.98
C VAL A 207 2.51 -11.94 3.32
N ILE A 208 3.31 -12.92 3.70
CA ILE A 208 4.76 -12.72 3.92
C ILE A 208 5.42 -12.24 2.61
N LEU A 209 5.06 -12.81 1.46
CA LEU A 209 5.58 -12.33 0.17
C LEU A 209 5.15 -10.89 -0.12
N ALA A 210 3.90 -10.51 0.17
CA ALA A 210 3.42 -9.14 0.03
C ALA A 210 4.22 -8.16 0.93
N VAL A 211 4.45 -8.54 2.19
CA VAL A 211 5.28 -7.79 3.15
C VAL A 211 6.70 -7.59 2.60
N VAL A 212 7.32 -8.65 2.05
CA VAL A 212 8.67 -8.56 1.49
C VAL A 212 8.70 -7.65 0.27
N VAL A 213 7.74 -7.76 -0.66
CA VAL A 213 7.67 -6.89 -1.85
C VAL A 213 7.48 -5.43 -1.45
N HIS A 214 6.58 -5.15 -0.50
CA HIS A 214 6.31 -3.81 -0.01
C HIS A 214 7.52 -3.24 0.77
N GLY A 215 8.12 -4.03 1.66
CA GLY A 215 9.33 -3.64 2.38
C GLY A 215 10.52 -3.37 1.46
N LEU A 216 10.74 -4.19 0.44
CA LEU A 216 11.78 -3.94 -0.56
C LEU A 216 11.53 -2.63 -1.31
N PHE A 217 10.29 -2.36 -1.73
CA PHE A 217 9.95 -1.08 -2.33
C PHE A 217 10.28 0.09 -1.41
N ASN A 218 9.84 0.03 -0.14
CA ASN A 218 10.09 1.10 0.82
C ASN A 218 11.59 1.30 1.05
N PHE A 219 12.34 0.20 1.24
CA PHE A 219 13.79 0.24 1.40
C PHE A 219 14.48 0.99 0.27
N PHE A 220 14.13 0.70 -0.99
CA PHE A 220 14.71 1.41 -2.12
C PHE A 220 14.23 2.87 -2.22
N ALA A 221 12.97 3.16 -1.86
CA ALA A 221 12.43 4.51 -1.87
C ALA A 221 13.14 5.44 -0.87
N ILE A 222 13.58 4.91 0.28
CA ILE A 222 14.30 5.67 1.32
C ILE A 222 15.80 5.37 1.39
N LEU A 223 16.37 4.70 0.37
CA LEU A 223 17.74 4.19 0.39
C LEU A 223 18.77 5.29 0.66
N GLY A 224 18.66 6.43 -0.03
CA GLY A 224 19.56 7.55 0.17
C GLY A 224 19.48 8.17 1.56
N MET A 225 18.30 8.09 2.22
CA MET A 225 18.08 8.61 3.57
C MET A 225 18.72 7.71 4.63
N ILE A 226 18.67 6.39 4.45
CA ILE A 226 19.24 5.42 5.41
C ILE A 226 20.77 5.46 5.41
N PHE A 227 21.39 5.60 4.25
CA PHE A 227 22.85 5.53 4.13
C PHE A 227 23.55 6.90 4.20
N SER A 228 22.79 7.99 4.33
CA SER A 228 23.30 9.37 4.37
C SER A 228 24.24 9.68 3.20
N GLN A 229 23.89 9.20 2.01
CA GLN A 229 24.72 9.27 0.79
C GLN A 229 24.31 10.42 -0.14
N GLY A 230 25.15 10.70 -1.14
CA GLY A 230 24.87 11.70 -2.16
C GLY A 230 23.66 11.39 -3.05
N MET A 231 23.24 12.39 -3.83
CA MET A 231 22.05 12.34 -4.72
C MET A 231 22.01 11.12 -5.66
N GLU A 232 23.16 10.58 -6.05
CA GLU A 232 23.23 9.41 -6.94
C GLU A 232 22.53 8.18 -6.33
N ILE A 233 22.74 7.91 -5.05
CA ILE A 233 22.13 6.76 -4.36
C ILE A 233 20.64 6.99 -4.12
N TYR A 234 20.22 8.24 -3.88
CA TYR A 234 18.81 8.60 -3.85
C TYR A 234 18.12 8.29 -5.18
N PHE A 235 18.68 8.75 -6.31
CA PHE A 235 18.09 8.49 -7.62
C PHE A 235 18.10 7.01 -7.98
N ALA A 236 19.20 6.29 -7.70
CA ALA A 236 19.26 4.85 -7.94
C ALA A 236 18.20 4.09 -7.12
N GLY A 237 18.00 4.47 -5.85
CA GLY A 237 16.96 3.91 -4.98
C GLY A 237 15.55 4.18 -5.53
N LEU A 238 15.26 5.42 -5.92
CA LEU A 238 13.96 5.78 -6.50
C LEU A 238 13.70 4.99 -7.81
N LEU A 239 14.70 4.85 -8.68
CA LEU A 239 14.58 4.04 -9.90
C LEU A 239 14.32 2.56 -9.58
N ALA A 240 14.99 2.00 -8.57
CA ALA A 240 14.76 0.63 -8.13
C ALA A 240 13.35 0.43 -7.55
N SER A 241 12.86 1.38 -6.73
CA SER A 241 11.49 1.34 -6.20
C SER A 241 10.45 1.41 -7.32
N PHE A 242 10.66 2.28 -8.32
CA PHE A 242 9.81 2.39 -9.51
C PHE A 242 9.80 1.08 -10.31
N ALA A 243 10.97 0.46 -10.51
CA ALA A 243 11.08 -0.83 -11.19
C ALA A 243 10.31 -1.93 -10.44
N ILE A 244 10.44 -2.01 -9.11
CA ILE A 244 9.70 -2.98 -8.29
C ILE A 244 8.19 -2.79 -8.44
N ALA A 245 7.70 -1.56 -8.29
CA ALA A 245 6.28 -1.25 -8.39
C ALA A 245 5.70 -1.60 -9.77
N THR A 246 6.41 -1.23 -10.84
CA THR A 246 5.97 -1.52 -12.22
C THR A 246 6.04 -3.01 -12.57
N ILE A 247 7.09 -3.72 -12.13
CA ILE A 247 7.22 -5.17 -12.33
C ILE A 247 6.12 -5.91 -11.57
N ALA A 248 5.90 -5.59 -10.30
CA ALA A 248 4.88 -6.21 -9.47
C ALA A 248 3.48 -6.00 -10.06
N PHE A 249 3.16 -4.76 -10.46
CA PHE A 249 1.90 -4.44 -11.13
C PHE A 249 1.73 -5.20 -12.46
N ARG A 250 2.78 -5.28 -13.28
CA ARG A 250 2.74 -6.02 -14.54
C ARG A 250 2.53 -7.52 -14.32
N ILE A 251 3.24 -8.12 -13.37
CA ILE A 251 3.08 -9.54 -13.01
C ILE A 251 1.65 -9.81 -12.54
N MET A 252 1.12 -8.97 -11.64
CA MET A 252 -0.27 -9.08 -11.17
C MET A 252 -1.25 -9.09 -12.34
N ARG A 253 -1.13 -8.13 -13.27
CA ARG A 253 -1.99 -8.03 -14.45
C ARG A 253 -1.88 -9.23 -15.39
N LEU A 254 -0.67 -9.74 -15.61
CA LEU A 254 -0.45 -10.94 -16.42
C LEU A 254 -1.07 -12.18 -15.77
N LYS A 255 -0.93 -12.33 -14.45
CA LYS A 255 -1.50 -13.45 -13.71
C LYS A 255 -3.02 -13.43 -13.67
N ILE A 256 -3.64 -12.26 -13.54
CA ILE A 256 -5.11 -12.12 -13.68
C ILE A 256 -5.57 -12.66 -15.04
N ARG A 257 -4.91 -12.24 -16.14
CA ARG A 257 -5.25 -12.74 -17.49
C ARG A 257 -5.01 -14.23 -17.65
N GLU A 258 -3.90 -14.74 -17.13
CA GLU A 258 -3.55 -16.16 -17.21
C GLU A 258 -4.62 -17.02 -16.52
N PHE A 259 -5.05 -16.66 -15.31
CA PHE A 259 -6.08 -17.41 -14.60
C PHE A 259 -7.45 -17.33 -15.27
N ASP A 260 -7.83 -16.15 -15.76
CA ASP A 260 -9.08 -15.92 -16.52
C ASP A 260 -9.14 -16.81 -17.78
N THR A 261 -8.03 -16.90 -18.53
CA THR A 261 -7.95 -17.79 -19.71
C THR A 261 -7.98 -19.27 -19.35
N MET A 262 -7.35 -19.68 -18.24
CA MET A 262 -7.39 -21.07 -17.78
C MET A 262 -8.82 -21.47 -17.38
N PHE A 263 -9.56 -20.56 -16.76
CA PHE A 263 -10.95 -20.81 -16.38
C PHE A 263 -11.86 -21.03 -17.59
N LEU A 264 -11.69 -20.24 -18.66
CA LEU A 264 -12.40 -20.45 -19.92
C LEU A 264 -12.14 -21.85 -20.48
N SER A 265 -10.88 -22.25 -20.57
CA SER A 265 -10.48 -23.53 -21.18
C SER A 265 -11.01 -24.77 -20.45
N GLN A 266 -11.43 -24.65 -19.19
CA GLN A 266 -12.00 -25.76 -18.41
C GLN A 266 -13.52 -25.90 -18.58
N ARG A 267 -14.18 -24.96 -19.27
CA ARG A 267 -15.63 -24.98 -19.53
C ARG A 267 -16.01 -25.40 -20.95
N ASP A 268 -15.06 -25.41 -21.87
CA ASP A 268 -15.18 -25.94 -23.23
C ASP A 268 -14.89 -27.46 -23.25
#